data_AF-A0A6J1R838-F1
#
_entry.id   AF-A0A6J1R838-F1
#
_cell.length_a   1.000
_cell.length_b   1.000
_cell.length_c   1.000
_cell.angle_alpha   90.00
_cell.angle_beta   90.00
_cell.angle_gamma   90.00
#
_symmetry.space_group_name_H-M   'P 1'
#
loop_
_entity.id
_entity.type
_entity.pdbx_description
1 polymer ?
#
loop_
_entity_poly.entity_id
_entity_poly.type
_entity_poly.pdbx_seq_one_letter_code
_entity_poly.pdbx_strand_id
1 'polypeptide(L)'
;MDSDMNHGIDIVNHLTKQFLCCAALIKMDFTVLGALDNCGFDLDLQKQILDNTINNDLIKRYPIKTSYQKSFLKLLMQEIEEDGNEIHDDLYAAYCRLISLPYEESVHYRHFLVENGTLSCITLKESINLISEGTTGLCSWQGAVVLSQWCAENKGQFFGKNVLELGCGVGLTGNYDLAFEECSLLKWTMPTIQSIDAPVRILKIFQKT
;
A
#
# COMPACT_ATOMS: atom_id res chain seq x y z
N MET A 1 25.13 -19.04 8.89
CA MET A 1 24.90 -19.37 7.47
C MET A 1 23.41 -19.55 7.17
N ASP A 2 22.73 -20.58 7.70
CA ASP A 2 21.26 -20.70 7.50
C ASP A 2 20.43 -19.70 8.32
N SER A 3 20.94 -19.27 9.48
CA SER A 3 20.32 -18.21 10.30
C SER A 3 20.32 -16.86 9.57
N ASP A 4 21.47 -16.48 9.00
CA ASP A 4 21.70 -15.12 8.51
C ASP A 4 20.94 -14.87 7.20
N MET A 5 20.84 -15.88 6.32
CA MET A 5 20.00 -15.81 5.11
C MET A 5 18.51 -15.66 5.43
N ASN A 6 18.01 -16.31 6.49
CA ASN A 6 16.60 -16.25 6.84
C ASN A 6 16.19 -14.86 7.39
N HIS A 7 17.13 -14.18 8.08
CA HIS A 7 16.88 -12.84 8.65
C HIS A 7 16.95 -11.73 7.59
N GLY A 8 17.85 -11.85 6.60
CA GLY A 8 17.88 -10.94 5.45
C GLY A 8 16.56 -10.96 4.66
N ILE A 9 15.99 -12.15 4.48
CA ILE A 9 14.66 -12.34 3.86
C ILE A 9 13.55 -11.66 4.65
N ASP A 10 13.58 -11.73 5.99
CA ASP A 10 12.58 -11.08 6.84
C ASP A 10 12.62 -9.54 6.73
N ILE A 11 13.81 -8.96 6.63
CA ILE A 11 14.00 -7.51 6.43
C ILE A 11 13.46 -7.07 5.08
N VAL A 12 13.85 -7.77 4.00
CA VAL A 12 13.38 -7.47 2.65
C VAL A 12 11.86 -7.53 2.59
N ASN A 13 11.25 -8.56 3.19
CA ASN A 13 9.79 -8.70 3.26
C ASN A 13 9.14 -7.56 4.04
N HIS A 14 9.73 -7.17 5.17
CA HIS A 14 9.22 -6.09 6.01
C HIS A 14 9.22 -4.75 5.26
N LEU A 15 10.37 -4.34 4.71
CA LEU A 15 10.51 -3.10 3.95
C LEU A 15 9.64 -3.13 2.69
N THR A 16 9.56 -4.27 2.01
CA THR A 16 8.68 -4.45 0.85
C THR A 16 7.22 -4.22 1.22
N LYS A 17 6.74 -4.82 2.32
CA LYS A 17 5.38 -4.62 2.80
C LYS A 17 5.09 -3.16 3.13
N GLN A 18 6.00 -2.49 3.83
CA GLN A 18 5.85 -1.07 4.15
C GLN A 18 5.86 -0.16 2.90
N PHE A 19 6.75 -0.46 1.95
CA PHE A 19 6.85 0.24 0.68
C PHE A 19 5.56 0.09 -0.14
N LEU A 20 5.09 -1.15 -0.34
CA LEU A 20 3.89 -1.49 -1.09
C LEU A 20 2.63 -0.78 -0.55
N CYS A 21 2.53 -0.66 0.78
CA CYS A 21 1.41 -0.01 1.45
C CYS A 21 1.47 1.52 1.47
N CYS A 22 2.55 2.12 0.96
CA CYS A 22 2.86 3.55 1.10
C CYS A 22 2.90 4.02 2.57
N ALA A 23 3.55 3.24 3.45
CA ALA A 23 3.71 3.62 4.85
C ALA A 23 4.43 4.97 5.00
N ALA A 24 4.14 5.71 6.07
CA ALA A 24 4.82 6.97 6.31
C ALA A 24 6.33 6.72 6.49
N LEU A 25 7.17 7.36 5.66
CA LEU A 25 8.62 7.14 5.65
C LEU A 25 9.28 7.39 7.02
N ILE A 26 8.78 8.35 7.79
CA ILE A 26 9.24 8.66 9.16
C ILE A 26 9.05 7.47 10.12
N LYS A 27 8.13 6.57 9.81
CA LYS A 27 7.82 5.37 10.59
C LYS A 27 8.44 4.11 10.00
N MET A 28 9.18 4.21 8.90
CA MET A 28 9.91 3.06 8.39
C MET A 28 11.04 2.75 9.34
N ASP A 29 11.07 1.50 9.80
CA ASP A 29 12.03 1.05 10.78
C ASP A 29 13.14 0.30 10.04
N PHE A 30 14.28 0.97 9.87
CA PHE A 30 15.51 0.38 9.38
C PHE A 30 16.35 -0.18 10.54
N THR A 31 15.99 0.10 11.80
CA THR A 31 16.78 -0.30 12.99
C THR A 31 16.74 -1.79 13.30
N VAL A 32 15.85 -2.56 12.65
CA VAL A 32 15.92 -4.04 12.62
C VAL A 32 17.31 -4.52 12.15
N LEU A 33 18.04 -3.68 11.41
CA LEU A 33 19.40 -3.92 10.92
C LEU A 33 20.48 -3.81 12.01
N GLY A 34 20.33 -2.90 12.98
CA GLY A 34 21.37 -2.62 13.98
C GLY A 34 21.50 -3.69 15.07
N ALA A 35 20.54 -4.61 15.18
CA ALA A 35 20.56 -5.71 16.15
C ALA A 35 21.26 -7.00 15.62
N LEU A 36 21.70 -7.01 14.37
CA LEU A 36 22.35 -8.14 13.73
C LEU A 36 23.87 -7.90 13.69
N ASP A 37 24.60 -8.54 14.61
CA ASP A 37 26.06 -8.58 14.61
C ASP A 37 26.59 -8.95 13.20
N ASN A 38 27.19 -7.97 12.51
CA ASN A 38 27.91 -8.06 11.23
C ASN A 38 27.11 -8.21 9.91
N CYS A 39 25.78 -8.04 9.89
CA CYS A 39 24.99 -8.06 8.65
C CYS A 39 24.41 -6.67 8.36
N GLY A 40 25.29 -5.72 8.02
CA GLY A 40 24.89 -4.38 7.58
C GLY A 40 24.19 -4.41 6.20
N PHE A 41 24.00 -3.23 5.59
CA PHE A 41 23.52 -3.11 4.22
C PHE A 41 24.56 -3.58 3.20
N ASP A 42 24.81 -4.88 3.10
CA ASP A 42 25.65 -5.42 2.03
C ASP A 42 25.01 -5.17 0.65
N LEU A 43 25.84 -5.24 -0.40
CA LEU A 43 25.41 -4.94 -1.76
C LEU A 43 24.30 -5.89 -2.26
N ASP A 44 24.26 -7.13 -1.79
CA ASP A 44 23.24 -8.11 -2.20
C ASP A 44 21.89 -7.78 -1.56
N LEU A 45 21.87 -7.46 -0.26
CA LEU A 45 20.68 -7.03 0.46
C LEU A 45 20.10 -5.75 -0.15
N GLN A 46 20.93 -4.76 -0.45
CA GLN A 46 20.51 -3.53 -1.13
C GLN A 46 19.82 -3.85 -2.47
N LYS A 47 20.41 -4.76 -3.25
CA LYS A 47 19.85 -5.21 -4.53
C LYS A 47 18.52 -5.93 -4.34
N GLN A 48 18.41 -6.81 -3.35
CA GLN A 48 17.17 -7.50 -3.02
C GLN A 48 16.05 -6.52 -2.60
N ILE A 49 16.36 -5.52 -1.78
CA ILE A 49 15.39 -4.47 -1.40
C ILE A 49 14.92 -3.73 -2.66
N LEU A 50 15.84 -3.32 -3.53
CA LEU A 50 15.52 -2.61 -4.76
C LEU A 50 14.64 -3.45 -5.71
N ASP A 51 14.94 -4.74 -5.85
CA ASP A 51 14.24 -5.64 -6.76
C ASP A 51 12.85 -6.03 -6.25
N ASN A 52 12.66 -6.10 -4.93
CA ASN A 52 11.34 -6.34 -4.33
C ASN A 52 10.49 -5.06 -4.20
N THR A 53 11.08 -3.87 -4.37
CA THR A 53 10.38 -2.57 -4.29
C THR A 53 10.23 -1.91 -5.66
N ILE A 54 11.16 -1.03 -6.04
CA ILE A 54 11.07 -0.18 -7.23
C ILE A 54 11.10 -0.99 -8.54
N ASN A 55 11.90 -2.06 -8.59
CA ASN A 55 11.97 -2.90 -9.79
C ASN A 55 10.96 -4.06 -9.77
N ASN A 56 10.07 -4.12 -8.77
CA ASN A 56 9.03 -5.14 -8.70
C ASN A 56 8.05 -5.03 -9.87
N ASP A 57 7.70 -6.14 -10.50
CA ASP A 57 6.79 -6.16 -11.65
C ASP A 57 5.38 -5.64 -11.31
N LEU A 58 4.94 -5.83 -10.05
CA LEU A 58 3.70 -5.24 -9.56
C LEU A 58 3.74 -3.71 -9.66
N ILE A 59 4.86 -3.10 -9.29
CA ILE A 59 5.07 -1.64 -9.29
C ILE A 59 5.24 -1.11 -10.72
N LYS A 60 5.89 -1.87 -11.60
CA LYS A 60 5.95 -1.53 -13.03
C LYS A 60 4.56 -1.52 -13.66
N ARG A 61 3.69 -2.45 -13.28
CA ARG A 61 2.33 -2.57 -13.82
C ARG A 61 1.34 -1.59 -13.18
N TYR A 62 1.47 -1.36 -11.88
CA TYR A 62 0.59 -0.53 -11.06
C TYR A 62 1.45 0.39 -10.18
N PRO A 63 1.91 1.53 -10.71
CA PRO A 63 2.92 2.34 -10.04
C PRO A 63 2.40 3.06 -8.79
N ILE A 64 3.20 3.00 -7.72
CA ILE A 64 3.08 3.90 -6.56
C ILE A 64 3.52 5.32 -6.99
N LYS A 65 3.04 6.34 -6.28
CA LYS A 65 3.38 7.74 -6.51
C LYS A 65 4.89 7.94 -6.66
N THR A 66 5.33 8.55 -7.76
CA THR A 66 6.76 8.73 -8.08
C THR A 66 7.48 9.57 -7.03
N SER A 67 6.80 10.53 -6.38
CA SER A 67 7.39 11.28 -5.26
C SER A 67 7.73 10.38 -4.07
N TYR A 68 6.86 9.40 -3.77
CA TYR A 68 7.08 8.46 -2.68
C TYR A 68 8.25 7.52 -2.99
N GLN A 69 8.30 6.98 -4.22
CA GLN A 69 9.41 6.16 -4.70
C GLN A 69 10.77 6.89 -4.58
N LYS A 70 10.82 8.16 -4.99
CA LYS A 70 12.01 9.02 -4.85
C LYS A 70 12.42 9.23 -3.40
N SER A 71 11.46 9.54 -2.53
CA SER A 71 11.74 9.76 -1.11
C SER A 71 12.16 8.47 -0.40
N PHE A 72 11.59 7.32 -0.77
CA PHE A 72 11.99 6.01 -0.27
C PHE A 72 13.45 5.69 -0.63
N LEU A 73 13.85 5.82 -1.90
CA LEU A 73 15.24 5.57 -2.31
C LEU A 73 16.23 6.51 -1.63
N LYS A 74 15.87 7.79 -1.47
CA LYS A 74 16.70 8.76 -0.73
C LYS A 74 16.91 8.35 0.71
N LEU A 75 15.83 7.95 1.39
CA LEU A 75 15.91 7.47 2.77
C LEU A 75 16.78 6.22 2.86
N LEU A 76 16.54 5.23 1.99
CA LEU A 76 17.35 4.00 1.95
C LEU A 76 18.84 4.30 1.75
N MET A 77 19.20 5.15 0.78
CA MET A 77 20.59 5.56 0.55
C MET A 77 21.20 6.28 1.76
N GLN A 78 20.43 7.15 2.43
CA GLN A 78 20.88 7.83 3.63
C GLN A 78 21.17 6.85 4.78
N GLU A 79 20.29 5.87 5.01
CA GLU A 79 20.50 4.84 6.05
C GLU A 79 21.74 3.98 5.76
N ILE A 80 21.97 3.64 4.49
CA ILE A 80 23.17 2.90 4.04
C ILE A 80 24.45 3.71 4.34
N GLU A 81 24.44 5.01 4.01
CA GLU A 81 25.56 5.93 4.24
C GLU A 81 25.83 6.16 5.74
N GLU A 82 24.79 6.29 6.56
CA GLU A 82 24.89 6.47 8.01
C GLU A 82 25.47 5.23 8.70
N ASP A 83 25.17 4.03 8.20
CA ASP A 83 25.79 2.77 8.63
C ASP A 83 27.23 2.58 8.08
N GLY A 84 27.72 3.50 7.26
CA GLY A 84 29.08 3.48 6.69
C GLY A 84 29.28 2.47 5.57
N ASN A 85 28.20 1.99 4.93
CA ASN A 85 28.25 1.07 3.81
C ASN A 85 28.34 1.80 2.46
N GLU A 86 28.90 1.13 1.45
CA GLU A 86 28.90 1.61 0.07
C GLU A 86 27.50 1.44 -0.55
N ILE A 87 27.00 2.46 -1.25
CA ILE A 87 25.73 2.39 -1.96
C ILE A 87 25.91 1.65 -3.29
N HIS A 88 25.06 0.66 -3.53
CA HIS A 88 25.01 -0.08 -4.78
C HIS A 88 24.61 0.81 -5.97
N ASP A 89 25.37 0.75 -7.08
CA ASP A 89 25.16 1.58 -8.29
C ASP A 89 23.72 1.57 -8.83
N ASP A 90 23.07 0.40 -8.84
CA ASP A 90 21.65 0.26 -9.23
C ASP A 90 20.67 1.15 -8.45
N LEU A 91 20.95 1.49 -7.18
CA LEU A 91 20.12 2.42 -6.41
C LEU A 91 20.21 3.83 -6.99
N TYR A 92 21.43 4.30 -7.32
CA TYR A 92 21.62 5.57 -8.01
C TYR A 92 20.99 5.56 -9.40
N ALA A 93 21.17 4.47 -10.17
CA ALA A 93 20.57 4.34 -11.49
C ALA A 93 19.03 4.39 -11.43
N ALA A 94 18.41 3.70 -10.46
CA ALA A 94 16.97 3.73 -10.23
C ALA A 94 16.50 5.12 -9.81
N TYR A 95 17.23 5.80 -8.93
CA TYR A 95 16.88 7.14 -8.48
C TYR A 95 16.98 8.17 -9.61
N CYS A 96 18.05 8.13 -10.40
CA CYS A 96 18.21 8.96 -11.61
C CYS A 96 17.06 8.76 -12.59
N ARG A 97 16.69 7.49 -12.86
CA ARG A 97 15.53 7.15 -13.71
C ARG A 97 14.25 7.81 -13.21
N LEU A 98 13.98 7.78 -11.90
CA LEU A 98 12.77 8.39 -11.31
C LEU A 98 12.78 9.93 -11.30
N ILE A 99 13.96 10.56 -11.29
CA ILE A 99 14.09 12.02 -11.44
C ILE A 99 13.78 12.44 -12.87
N SER A 100 14.20 11.64 -13.85
CA SER A 100 13.98 11.93 -15.27
C SER A 100 12.53 11.76 -15.73
N LEU A 101 11.66 11.17 -14.91
CA LEU A 101 10.24 11.03 -15.22
C LEU A 101 9.51 12.38 -15.18
N PRO A 102 8.64 12.66 -16.17
CA PRO A 102 7.85 13.88 -16.18
C PRO A 102 6.87 13.92 -15.00
N TYR A 103 6.63 15.13 -14.47
CA TYR A 103 5.71 15.33 -13.36
C TYR A 103 4.26 15.45 -13.87
N GLU A 104 3.65 14.31 -14.21
CA GLU A 104 2.26 14.26 -14.70
C GLU A 104 1.50 13.05 -14.13
N GLU A 105 1.47 12.93 -12.80
CA GLU A 105 0.67 11.90 -12.13
C GLU A 105 -0.61 12.51 -11.54
N SER A 106 -1.77 12.11 -12.03
CA SER A 106 -3.06 12.42 -11.39
C SER A 106 -3.53 11.32 -10.43
N VAL A 107 -2.99 10.11 -10.61
CA VAL A 107 -3.37 8.90 -9.89
C VAL A 107 -2.15 8.06 -9.58
N HIS A 108 -2.24 7.26 -8.54
CA HIS A 108 -1.25 6.25 -8.20
C HIS A 108 -1.92 4.99 -7.68
N TYR A 109 -1.13 3.96 -7.42
CA TYR A 109 -1.60 2.74 -6.81
C TYR A 109 -1.08 2.58 -5.39
N ARG A 110 -1.82 1.83 -4.57
CA ARG A 110 -1.42 1.32 -3.26
C ARG A 110 -1.71 -0.16 -3.19
N HIS A 111 -0.82 -0.90 -2.55
CA HIS A 111 -0.86 -2.34 -2.48
C HIS A 111 -0.92 -2.78 -1.03
N PHE A 112 -1.99 -3.48 -0.66
CA PHE A 112 -2.19 -3.97 0.70
C PHE A 112 -2.02 -5.48 0.71
N LEU A 113 -1.03 -5.94 1.47
CA LEU A 113 -0.80 -7.37 1.67
C LEU A 113 -1.73 -7.89 2.78
N VAL A 114 -2.48 -8.94 2.46
CA VAL A 114 -3.40 -9.61 3.36
C VAL A 114 -2.91 -11.03 3.61
N GLU A 115 -2.72 -11.38 4.87
CA GLU A 115 -2.30 -12.72 5.29
C GLU A 115 -3.51 -13.46 5.89
N ASN A 116 -4.17 -14.28 5.08
CA ASN A 116 -5.30 -15.13 5.50
C ASN A 116 -5.01 -16.61 5.17
N GLY A 117 -3.84 -17.12 5.59
CA GLY A 117 -3.36 -18.46 5.22
C GLY A 117 -2.75 -18.56 3.81
N THR A 118 -3.06 -17.61 2.93
CA THR A 118 -2.34 -17.29 1.68
C THR A 118 -2.08 -15.80 1.61
N LEU A 119 -0.90 -15.39 1.10
CA LEU A 119 -0.57 -13.99 0.85
C LEU A 119 -1.37 -13.49 -0.36
N SER A 120 -2.34 -12.59 -0.16
CA SER A 120 -3.05 -11.92 -1.25
C SER A 120 -2.73 -10.42 -1.25
N CYS A 121 -2.79 -9.79 -2.43
CA CYS A 121 -2.47 -8.38 -2.60
C CYS A 121 -3.68 -7.63 -3.16
N ILE A 122 -4.20 -6.69 -2.40
CA ILE A 122 -5.25 -5.77 -2.85
C ILE A 122 -4.58 -4.55 -3.45
N THR A 123 -4.83 -4.28 -4.73
CA THR A 123 -4.30 -3.10 -5.42
C THR A 123 -5.40 -2.08 -5.65
N LEU A 124 -5.26 -0.88 -5.08
CA LEU A 124 -6.22 0.21 -5.24
C LEU A 124 -5.62 1.35 -6.05
N LYS A 125 -6.44 1.92 -6.94
CA LYS A 125 -6.12 3.16 -7.66
C LYS A 125 -6.65 4.35 -6.87
N GLU A 126 -5.76 5.27 -6.52
CA GLU A 126 -6.06 6.44 -5.71
C GLU A 126 -5.67 7.74 -6.44
N SER A 127 -6.33 8.84 -6.12
CA SER A 127 -5.90 10.18 -6.53
C SER A 127 -4.66 10.59 -5.73
N ILE A 128 -3.77 11.34 -6.36
CA ILE A 128 -2.65 11.97 -5.66
C ILE A 128 -3.08 13.13 -4.74
N ASN A 129 -4.28 13.68 -4.96
CA ASN A 129 -4.82 14.83 -4.26
C ASN A 129 -5.90 14.38 -3.27
N LEU A 130 -5.78 14.82 -2.02
CA LEU A 130 -6.72 14.49 -0.95
C LEU A 130 -8.16 14.88 -1.28
N ILE A 131 -8.34 16.00 -2.00
CA ILE A 131 -9.62 16.43 -2.54
C ILE A 131 -9.48 16.43 -4.05
N SER A 132 -10.35 15.67 -4.71
CA SER A 132 -10.42 15.57 -6.17
C SER A 132 -11.88 15.46 -6.56
N GLU A 133 -12.29 16.10 -7.65
CA GLU A 133 -13.67 16.00 -8.16
C GLU A 133 -14.74 16.34 -7.09
N GLY A 134 -14.41 17.26 -6.16
CA GLY A 134 -15.31 17.67 -5.08
C GLY A 134 -15.48 16.64 -3.94
N THR A 135 -14.67 15.58 -3.89
CA THR A 135 -14.74 14.52 -2.86
C THR A 135 -13.37 14.19 -2.26
N THR A 136 -13.37 13.64 -1.04
CA THR A 136 -12.20 13.05 -0.38
C THR A 136 -12.13 11.53 -0.55
N GLY A 137 -13.14 10.93 -1.21
CA GLY A 137 -13.29 9.48 -1.34
C GLY A 137 -12.40 8.82 -2.39
N LEU A 138 -11.54 9.57 -3.09
CA LEU A 138 -10.62 9.03 -4.09
C LEU A 138 -9.24 8.66 -3.51
N CYS A 139 -9.03 8.79 -2.20
CA CYS A 139 -7.84 8.32 -1.47
C CYS A 139 -8.29 7.45 -0.29
N SER A 140 -7.51 6.42 0.07
CA SER A 140 -7.81 5.64 1.28
C SER A 140 -7.30 6.38 2.52
N TRP A 141 -8.19 6.58 3.49
CA TRP A 141 -7.85 7.16 4.79
C TRP A 141 -7.35 6.11 5.78
N GLN A 142 -6.57 6.54 6.77
CA GLN A 142 -6.02 5.64 7.81
C GLN A 142 -7.13 4.83 8.51
N GLY A 143 -8.30 5.43 8.72
CA GLY A 143 -9.46 4.74 9.31
C GLY A 143 -9.94 3.56 8.46
N ALA A 144 -9.94 3.68 7.13
CA ALA A 144 -10.31 2.58 6.24
C ALA A 144 -9.30 1.44 6.29
N VAL A 145 -8.00 1.73 6.43
CA VAL A 145 -6.95 0.70 6.58
C VAL A 145 -7.12 -0.07 7.89
N VAL A 146 -7.34 0.65 9.00
CA VAL A 146 -7.53 0.02 10.32
C VAL A 146 -8.82 -0.79 10.34
N LEU A 147 -9.91 -0.25 9.78
CA LEU A 147 -11.18 -0.96 9.68
C LEU A 147 -11.07 -2.21 8.80
N SER A 148 -10.39 -2.12 7.65
CA SER A 148 -10.22 -3.26 6.75
C SER A 148 -9.46 -4.41 7.41
N GLN A 149 -8.39 -4.08 8.14
CA GLN A 149 -7.64 -5.06 8.92
C GLN A 149 -8.51 -5.69 10.02
N TRP A 150 -9.22 -4.87 10.80
CA TRP A 150 -10.11 -5.37 11.84
C TRP A 150 -11.20 -6.28 11.27
N CYS A 151 -11.80 -5.92 10.14
CA CYS A 151 -12.79 -6.74 9.45
C CYS A 151 -12.22 -8.10 9.01
N ALA A 152 -10.98 -8.11 8.51
CA ALA A 152 -10.29 -9.34 8.10
C ALA A 152 -10.02 -10.28 9.29
N GLU A 153 -9.67 -9.73 10.45
CA GLU A 153 -9.47 -10.48 11.70
C GLU A 153 -10.78 -10.95 12.34
N ASN A 154 -11.89 -10.25 12.07
CA ASN A 154 -13.19 -10.47 12.70
C ASN A 154 -14.26 -11.02 11.73
N LYS A 155 -13.85 -11.78 10.71
CA LYS A 155 -14.75 -12.35 9.68
C LYS A 155 -16.01 -13.03 10.27
N GLY A 156 -15.88 -13.72 11.39
CA GLY A 156 -16.99 -14.38 12.09
C GLY A 156 -18.11 -13.43 12.55
N GLN A 157 -17.81 -12.15 12.79
CA GLN A 157 -18.80 -11.15 13.19
C GLN A 157 -19.80 -10.82 12.07
N PHE A 158 -19.43 -11.08 10.82
CA PHE A 158 -20.22 -10.75 9.63
C PHE A 158 -20.97 -11.96 9.05
N PHE A 159 -20.72 -13.16 9.59
CA PHE A 159 -21.34 -14.38 9.09
C PHE A 159 -22.87 -14.31 9.17
N GLY A 160 -23.54 -14.56 8.03
CA GLY A 160 -25.00 -14.54 7.93
C GLY A 160 -25.63 -13.13 8.01
N LYS A 161 -24.85 -12.05 7.95
CA LYS A 161 -25.34 -10.67 8.02
C LYS A 161 -25.27 -9.99 6.65
N ASN A 162 -26.17 -9.03 6.43
CA ASN A 162 -26.06 -8.09 5.33
C ASN A 162 -25.33 -6.83 5.81
N VAL A 163 -24.20 -6.50 5.22
CA VAL A 163 -23.33 -5.40 5.66
C VAL A 163 -23.28 -4.32 4.58
N LEU A 164 -23.45 -3.07 5.00
CA LEU A 164 -23.38 -1.88 4.15
C LEU A 164 -22.29 -0.96 4.68
N GLU A 165 -21.32 -0.62 3.83
CA GLU A 165 -20.32 0.41 4.13
C GLU A 165 -20.76 1.75 3.53
N LEU A 166 -20.92 2.76 4.38
CA LEU A 166 -21.20 4.14 3.96
C LEU A 166 -19.89 4.95 3.98
N GLY A 167 -19.68 5.78 2.95
CA GLY A 167 -18.44 6.56 2.86
C GLY A 167 -17.21 5.70 2.56
N CYS A 168 -17.38 4.60 1.83
CA CYS A 168 -16.34 3.61 1.54
C CYS A 168 -15.16 4.14 0.68
N GLY A 169 -15.31 5.32 0.06
CA GLY A 169 -14.31 5.92 -0.82
C GLY A 169 -13.93 5.01 -2.00
N VAL A 170 -12.65 4.61 -2.05
CA VAL A 170 -12.10 3.68 -3.05
C VAL A 170 -12.41 2.21 -2.76
N GLY A 171 -13.10 1.91 -1.65
CA GLY A 171 -13.63 0.58 -1.34
C GLY A 171 -12.63 -0.39 -0.70
N LEU A 172 -11.62 0.12 0.02
CA LEU A 172 -10.58 -0.72 0.64
C LEU A 172 -11.15 -1.82 1.54
N THR A 173 -12.09 -1.47 2.44
CA THR A 173 -12.62 -2.39 3.46
C THR A 173 -13.29 -3.62 2.86
N GLY A 174 -14.09 -3.45 1.80
CA GLY A 174 -14.75 -4.58 1.17
C GLY A 174 -13.80 -5.53 0.41
N ASN A 175 -12.58 -5.10 0.04
CA ASN A 175 -11.70 -5.92 -0.79
C ASN A 175 -11.04 -7.07 -0.02
N TYR A 176 -11.16 -7.08 1.31
CA TYR A 176 -10.66 -8.14 2.21
C TYR A 176 -11.62 -9.35 2.28
N ASP A 177 -11.91 -9.98 1.14
CA ASP A 177 -12.82 -11.14 0.99
C ASP A 177 -14.29 -10.89 1.36
N LEU A 178 -14.69 -9.62 1.36
CA LEU A 178 -16.06 -9.18 1.57
C LEU A 178 -16.65 -8.86 0.19
N ALA A 179 -17.05 -9.91 -0.54
CA ALA A 179 -17.60 -9.87 -1.89
C ALA A 179 -18.50 -8.65 -2.17
N PHE A 180 -18.33 -8.05 -3.34
CA PHE A 180 -18.98 -6.80 -3.71
C PHE A 180 -20.15 -7.02 -4.67
N GLU A 181 -21.14 -6.16 -4.53
CA GLU A 181 -21.99 -5.74 -5.63
C GLU A 181 -21.99 -4.21 -5.65
N GLU A 182 -21.59 -3.61 -6.78
CA GLU A 182 -21.75 -2.18 -7.02
C GLU A 182 -23.26 -1.94 -7.15
N CYS A 183 -23.88 -1.35 -6.13
CA CYS A 183 -25.26 -0.92 -6.24
C CYS A 183 -25.30 0.21 -7.27
N SER A 184 -25.67 -0.12 -8.51
CA SER A 184 -26.19 0.88 -9.44
C SER A 184 -27.23 1.70 -8.69
N LEU A 185 -27.13 3.04 -8.76
CA LEU A 185 -28.00 3.97 -8.05
C LEU A 185 -29.46 3.60 -8.33
N LEU A 186 -30.05 2.78 -7.46
CA LEU A 186 -31.49 2.71 -7.36
C LEU A 186 -31.89 4.11 -6.92
N LYS A 187 -32.67 4.80 -7.75
CA LYS A 187 -33.34 6.06 -7.40
C LYS A 187 -34.28 5.80 -6.22
N TRP A 188 -33.74 5.63 -5.02
CA TRP A 188 -34.50 5.70 -3.79
C TRP A 188 -34.66 7.18 -3.50
N THR A 189 -35.84 7.71 -3.84
CA THR A 189 -36.33 8.95 -3.25
C THR A 189 -36.54 8.70 -1.75
N MET A 190 -35.48 8.87 -0.95
CA MET A 190 -35.60 9.12 0.48
C MET A 190 -36.14 10.55 0.64
N PRO A 191 -37.27 10.80 1.32
CA PRO A 191 -37.97 12.09 1.22
C PRO A 191 -37.28 13.31 1.83
N THR A 192 -36.03 13.25 2.32
CA THR A 192 -35.47 14.41 3.06
C THR A 192 -33.95 14.53 3.16
N ILE A 193 -33.17 13.88 2.29
CA ILE A 193 -31.75 14.24 2.13
C ILE A 193 -31.62 14.85 0.74
N GLN A 194 -31.32 16.16 0.68
CA GLN A 194 -31.03 16.85 -0.56
C GLN A 194 -29.95 16.06 -1.30
N SER A 195 -30.24 15.72 -2.57
CA SER A 195 -29.31 15.03 -3.48
C SER A 195 -27.97 15.74 -3.44
N ILE A 196 -26.98 15.11 -2.81
CA ILE A 196 -25.59 15.52 -2.95
C ILE A 196 -25.16 14.85 -4.25
N ASP A 197 -24.92 15.64 -5.30
CA ASP A 197 -24.41 15.19 -6.60
C ASP A 197 -22.96 14.67 -6.54
N ALA A 198 -22.56 14.07 -5.41
CA ALA A 198 -21.31 13.34 -5.26
C ALA A 198 -21.57 11.85 -5.55
N PRO A 199 -20.63 11.13 -6.19
CA PRO A 199 -20.75 9.70 -6.40
C PRO A 199 -20.71 8.98 -5.04
N VAL A 200 -21.88 8.75 -4.44
CA VAL A 200 -22.02 7.89 -3.27
C VAL A 200 -21.92 6.46 -3.77
N ARG A 201 -20.74 5.85 -3.61
CA ARG A 201 -20.60 4.40 -3.76
C ARG A 201 -21.24 3.74 -2.55
N ILE A 202 -22.35 3.05 -2.77
CA ILE A 202 -23.01 2.18 -1.80
C ILE A 202 -22.45 0.79 -2.05
N LEU A 203 -21.60 0.31 -1.15
CA LEU A 203 -21.01 -1.02 -1.27
C LEU A 203 -21.76 -1.99 -0.36
N LYS A 204 -22.42 -2.97 -0.99
CA LYS A 204 -23.00 -4.11 -0.29
C LYS A 204 -21.95 -5.20 -0.21
N ILE A 205 -21.62 -5.56 1.02
CA ILE A 205 -20.67 -6.62 1.33
C ILE A 205 -21.43 -7.94 1.46
N PHE A 206 -21.03 -8.91 0.66
CA PHE A 206 -21.45 -10.31 0.69
C PHE A 206 -20.24 -11.17 1.09
N GLN A 207 -20.45 -12.41 1.51
CA GLN A 207 -19.39 -13.42 1.45
C GLN A 207 -19.68 -14.32 0.26
N LYS A 208 -18.65 -14.63 -0.55
CA LYS A 208 -18.75 -15.71 -1.54
C LYS A 208 -18.88 -17.01 -0.74
N THR A 209 -20.03 -17.68 -0.85
CA THR A 209 -20.25 -19.06 -0.43
C THR A 209 -19.32 -20.01 -1.16
#